data_AF-C9YXK1-F1
#
_entry.id   AF-C9YXK1-F1
#
_cell.length_a   1.000
_cell.length_b   1.000
_cell.length_c   1.000
_cell.angle_alpha   90.00
_cell.angle_beta   90.00
_cell.angle_gamma   90.00
#
_symmetry.space_group_name_H-M   'P 1'
#
loop_
_entity.id
_entity.type
_entity.pdbx_description
1 polymer ?
#
loop_
_entity_poly.entity_id
_entity_poly.type
_entity_poly.pdbx_seq_one_letter_code
_entity_poly.pdbx_strand_id
1 'polypeptide(L)'
;MRQGEPDFAVWEYITITKDSRTGLVIALGGTQEAAGILQRNGFLNAPGPRGEYHRLPLGLPSEDERHRATAASHALLAAGYSVHLAPALNTFGPPDDEREAALRYLAQFSRRALDARSGGEVAAVLTEIAEPDAGLLPLLREALVGAFIGWSRLLETTGADPQAAVQLGQTAHALARAEDSILLSRNDAARTAHRPAPATTLPSPAQPSAPMSRHR
;
A
#
# COMPACT_ATOMS: atom_id res chain seq x y z
N MET A 1 36.12 32.39 -8.53
CA MET A 1 35.17 32.26 -9.66
C MET A 1 33.79 32.15 -9.04
N ARG A 2 32.91 33.15 -9.22
CA ARG A 2 31.55 33.09 -8.68
C ARG A 2 30.73 32.18 -9.60
N GLN A 3 30.37 31.00 -9.12
CA GLN A 3 29.31 30.21 -9.76
C GLN A 3 28.02 31.00 -9.53
N GLY A 4 27.55 31.69 -10.57
CA GLY A 4 26.21 32.28 -10.56
C GLY A 4 25.19 31.15 -10.46
N GLU A 5 24.11 31.39 -9.71
CA GLU A 5 22.92 30.56 -9.73
C GLU A 5 22.49 30.33 -11.19
N PRO A 6 22.23 29.09 -11.62
CA PRO A 6 21.80 28.85 -12.99
C PRO A 6 20.49 29.61 -13.22
N ASP A 7 20.44 30.42 -14.28
CA ASP A 7 19.21 31.09 -14.70
C ASP A 7 18.18 30.00 -15.02
N PHE A 8 17.23 29.79 -14.10
CA PHE A 8 16.06 28.98 -14.34
C PHE A 8 15.15 29.75 -15.28
N ALA A 9 15.38 29.45 -16.53
CA ALA A 9 14.57 29.69 -17.67
C ALA A 9 13.16 29.08 -17.40
N VAL A 10 12.27 29.77 -16.65
CA VAL A 10 10.85 29.35 -16.42
C VAL A 10 10.07 29.60 -17.72
N TRP A 11 10.50 28.98 -18.81
CA TRP A 11 9.83 29.09 -20.10
C TRP A 11 8.74 28.03 -20.11
N GLU A 12 7.59 28.45 -19.60
CA GLU A 12 6.28 27.83 -19.80
C GLU A 12 5.99 26.54 -19.01
N TYR A 13 4.83 26.57 -18.35
CA TYR A 13 4.31 25.47 -17.54
C TYR A 13 3.34 24.63 -18.37
N ILE A 14 3.60 23.33 -18.44
CA ILE A 14 2.80 22.37 -19.17
C ILE A 14 2.04 21.50 -18.19
N THR A 15 0.75 21.31 -18.43
CA THR A 15 -0.09 20.43 -17.60
C THR A 15 -0.53 19.23 -18.43
N ILE A 16 -0.33 18.02 -17.93
CA ILE A 16 -0.79 16.76 -18.52
C ILE A 16 -1.78 16.12 -17.53
N THR A 17 -3.06 16.14 -17.88
CA THR A 17 -4.14 15.69 -16.98
C THR A 17 -5.18 14.88 -17.75
N LYS A 18 -6.01 14.12 -17.02
CA LYS A 18 -7.16 13.41 -17.59
C LYS A 18 -8.41 14.26 -17.34
N ASP A 19 -9.07 14.72 -18.41
CA ASP A 19 -10.32 15.46 -18.32
C ASP A 19 -11.41 14.54 -17.76
N SER A 20 -11.95 14.86 -16.59
CA SER A 20 -12.97 14.05 -15.91
C SER A 20 -14.29 13.98 -16.68
N ARG A 21 -14.58 14.95 -17.56
CA ARG A 21 -15.82 14.98 -18.35
C ARG A 21 -15.74 14.11 -19.59
N THR A 22 -14.57 14.05 -20.22
CA THR A 22 -14.39 13.36 -21.51
C THR A 22 -13.56 12.08 -21.42
N GLY A 23 -12.86 11.88 -20.30
CA GLY A 23 -11.91 10.79 -20.10
C GLY A 23 -10.62 10.94 -20.92
N LEU A 24 -10.41 12.07 -21.61
CA LEU A 24 -9.25 12.28 -22.46
C LEU A 24 -8.03 12.73 -21.65
N VAL A 25 -6.87 12.17 -21.94
CA VAL A 25 -5.59 12.72 -21.48
C VAL A 25 -5.22 13.90 -22.37
N ILE A 26 -5.15 15.09 -21.78
CA ILE A 26 -4.85 16.35 -22.45
C ILE A 26 -3.55 16.95 -21.91
N ALA A 27 -2.83 17.62 -22.80
CA ALA A 27 -1.68 18.44 -22.49
C ALA A 27 -1.94 19.89 -22.92
N LEU A 28 -1.79 20.83 -21.97
CA LEU A 28 -2.03 22.27 -22.16
C LEU A 28 -0.79 23.07 -21.81
N GLY A 29 -0.54 24.13 -22.59
CA GLY A 29 0.62 25.02 -22.45
C GLY A 29 1.84 24.56 -23.25
N GLY A 30 2.91 25.33 -23.16
CA GLY A 30 4.18 25.06 -23.84
C GLY A 30 4.28 25.66 -25.25
N THR A 31 5.50 25.62 -25.76
CA THR A 31 5.87 26.19 -27.06
C THR A 31 5.60 25.20 -28.20
N GLN A 32 5.88 25.62 -29.44
CA GLN A 32 5.88 24.72 -30.60
C GLN A 32 6.91 23.57 -30.46
N GLU A 33 8.00 23.77 -29.73
CA GLU A 33 8.96 22.70 -29.45
C GLU A 33 8.37 21.67 -28.47
N ALA A 34 7.68 22.12 -27.42
CA ALA A 34 6.93 21.26 -26.52
C ALA A 34 5.86 20.45 -27.27
N ALA A 35 5.15 21.08 -28.22
CA ALA A 35 4.21 20.41 -29.11
C ALA A 35 4.88 19.27 -29.90
N GLY A 36 6.09 19.48 -30.40
CA GLY A 36 6.88 18.45 -31.07
C GLY A 36 7.27 17.29 -30.15
N ILE A 37 7.62 17.58 -28.89
CA ILE A 37 7.92 16.55 -27.87
C ILE A 37 6.67 15.73 -27.56
N LEU A 38 5.52 16.39 -27.35
CA LEU A 38 4.23 15.74 -27.09
C LEU A 38 3.85 14.81 -28.24
N GLN A 39 4.00 15.26 -29.50
CA GLN A 39 3.67 14.44 -30.68
C GLN A 39 4.57 13.21 -30.83
N ARG A 40 5.88 13.32 -30.55
CA ARG A 40 6.78 12.14 -30.53
C ARG A 40 6.38 11.10 -29.49
N ASN A 41 5.70 11.52 -28.43
CA ASN A 41 5.18 10.64 -27.39
C ASN A 41 3.73 10.18 -27.63
N GLY A 42 3.18 10.46 -28.82
CA GLY A 42 1.87 9.95 -29.25
C GLY A 42 0.68 10.88 -28.96
N PHE A 43 0.92 12.11 -28.52
CA PHE A 43 -0.15 13.11 -28.46
C PHE A 43 -0.48 13.63 -29.88
N LEU A 44 -1.75 13.89 -30.10
CA LEU A 44 -2.29 14.48 -31.32
C LEU A 44 -2.60 15.95 -31.06
N ASN A 45 -2.37 16.81 -32.07
CA ASN A 45 -2.84 18.18 -32.03
C ASN A 45 -4.36 18.23 -32.26
N ALA A 46 -5.07 19.04 -31.48
CA ALA A 46 -6.51 19.18 -31.53
C ALA A 46 -6.91 20.67 -31.42
N PRO A 47 -7.88 21.13 -32.23
CA PRO A 47 -8.37 22.50 -32.13
C PRO A 47 -9.22 22.66 -30.86
N GLY A 48 -8.92 23.69 -30.06
CA GLY A 48 -9.63 24.00 -28.82
C GLY A 48 -10.13 25.45 -28.77
N PRO A 49 -11.10 25.75 -27.88
CA PRO A 49 -11.68 27.08 -27.76
C PRO A 49 -10.71 28.16 -27.23
N ARG A 50 -9.56 27.76 -26.69
CA ARG A 50 -8.51 28.66 -26.18
C ARG A 50 -7.19 28.54 -26.95
N GLY A 51 -7.24 27.98 -28.15
CA GLY A 51 -6.07 27.62 -28.95
C GLY A 51 -5.93 26.12 -29.13
N GLU A 52 -4.90 25.74 -29.89
CA GLU A 52 -4.52 24.35 -30.09
C GLU A 52 -4.10 23.71 -28.76
N TYR A 53 -4.50 22.46 -28.57
CA TYR A 53 -4.08 21.64 -27.43
C TYR A 53 -3.68 20.26 -27.90
N HIS A 54 -2.96 19.55 -27.04
CA HIS A 54 -2.52 18.20 -27.34
C HIS A 54 -3.33 17.19 -26.55
N ARG A 55 -3.65 16.05 -27.14
CA ARG A 55 -4.36 14.96 -26.44
C ARG A 55 -3.89 13.59 -26.90
N LEU A 56 -3.99 12.58 -26.05
CA LEU A 56 -3.82 11.22 -26.51
C LEU A 56 -5.01 10.76 -27.40
N PRO A 57 -4.78 9.78 -28.30
CA PRO A 57 -5.84 9.11 -29.03
C PRO A 57 -6.97 8.59 -28.12
N LEU A 58 -8.20 8.62 -28.64
CA LEU A 58 -9.34 8.05 -27.92
C LEU A 58 -9.26 6.51 -27.96
N GLY A 59 -9.63 5.85 -26.85
CA GLY A 59 -9.71 4.39 -26.80
C GLY A 59 -8.38 3.68 -26.56
N LEU A 60 -7.34 4.40 -26.13
CA LEU A 60 -6.12 3.79 -25.62
C LEU A 60 -6.42 3.03 -24.31
N PRO A 61 -5.85 1.83 -24.11
CA PRO A 61 -5.83 1.19 -22.79
C PRO A 61 -5.23 2.12 -21.74
N SER A 62 -5.77 2.10 -20.52
CA SER A 62 -5.33 3.03 -19.46
C SER A 62 -3.84 2.90 -19.14
N GLU A 63 -3.27 1.70 -19.22
CA GLU A 63 -1.83 1.50 -19.07
C GLU A 63 -1.03 2.22 -20.18
N ASP A 64 -1.47 2.15 -21.44
CA ASP A 64 -0.81 2.86 -22.54
C ASP A 64 -0.94 4.38 -22.40
N GLU A 65 -2.08 4.87 -21.90
CA GLU A 65 -2.27 6.29 -21.58
C GLU A 65 -1.25 6.76 -20.55
N ARG A 66 -1.10 6.01 -19.45
CA ARG A 66 -0.16 6.31 -18.36
C ARG A 66 1.29 6.28 -18.86
N HIS A 67 1.68 5.25 -19.61
CA HIS A 67 3.04 5.12 -20.15
C HIS A 67 3.40 6.31 -21.05
N ARG A 68 2.51 6.68 -21.98
CA ARG A 68 2.74 7.80 -22.92
C ARG A 68 2.75 9.15 -22.22
N ALA A 69 1.84 9.37 -21.26
CA ALA A 69 1.79 10.60 -20.48
C ALA A 69 3.05 10.78 -19.61
N THR A 70 3.52 9.69 -18.97
CA THR A 70 4.76 9.69 -18.19
C THR A 70 5.98 9.96 -19.08
N ALA A 71 6.10 9.25 -20.20
CA ALA A 71 7.22 9.44 -21.13
C ALA A 71 7.27 10.86 -21.69
N ALA A 72 6.11 11.43 -22.05
CA ALA A 72 6.01 12.81 -22.48
C ALA A 72 6.44 13.80 -21.38
N SER A 73 5.98 13.60 -20.14
CA SER A 73 6.37 14.44 -19.01
C SER A 73 7.88 14.42 -18.79
N HIS A 74 8.51 13.24 -18.83
CA HIS A 74 9.96 13.11 -18.70
C HIS A 74 10.72 13.79 -19.85
N ALA A 75 10.27 13.63 -21.09
CA ALA A 75 10.90 14.25 -22.25
C ALA A 75 10.81 15.78 -22.19
N LEU A 76 9.69 16.33 -21.72
CA LEU A 76 9.50 17.76 -21.52
C LEU A 76 10.38 18.30 -20.38
N LEU A 77 10.42 17.60 -19.23
CA LEU A 77 11.32 17.97 -18.13
C LEU A 77 12.79 17.96 -18.56
N ALA A 78 13.20 16.96 -19.35
CA ALA A 78 14.57 16.87 -19.89
C ALA A 78 14.90 18.00 -20.87
N ALA A 79 13.90 18.56 -21.54
CA ALA A 79 14.04 19.73 -22.41
C ALA A 79 13.96 21.07 -21.66
N GLY A 80 13.85 21.05 -20.32
CA GLY A 80 13.85 22.25 -19.47
C GLY A 80 12.47 22.85 -19.20
N TYR A 81 11.38 22.21 -19.63
CA TYR A 81 10.02 22.67 -19.33
C TYR A 81 9.63 22.34 -17.89
N SER A 82 8.81 23.20 -17.28
CA SER A 82 8.14 22.87 -16.02
C SER A 82 6.85 22.09 -16.32
N VAL A 83 6.73 20.86 -15.81
CA VAL A 83 5.61 19.97 -16.16
C VAL A 83 4.86 19.52 -14.91
N HIS A 84 3.54 19.60 -14.97
CA HIS A 84 2.65 18.92 -14.04
C HIS A 84 1.98 17.73 -14.70
N LEU A 85 2.30 16.54 -14.22
CA LEU A 85 1.64 15.30 -14.58
C LEU A 85 0.65 14.91 -13.47
N ALA A 86 -0.61 14.67 -13.83
CA ALA A 86 -1.60 14.17 -12.89
C ALA A 86 -1.13 12.84 -12.27
N PRO A 87 -1.23 12.62 -10.94
CA PRO A 87 -0.71 11.43 -10.27
C PRO A 87 -1.19 10.10 -10.86
N ALA A 88 -2.48 10.00 -11.22
CA ALA A 88 -3.07 8.83 -11.85
C ALA A 88 -2.43 8.46 -13.20
N LEU A 89 -1.76 9.40 -13.87
CA LEU A 89 -1.07 9.19 -15.14
C LEU A 89 0.40 8.81 -14.98
N ASN A 90 0.95 8.92 -13.77
CA ASN A 90 2.33 8.59 -13.49
C ASN A 90 2.50 7.06 -13.35
N THR A 91 3.34 6.47 -14.20
CA THR A 91 3.69 5.04 -14.15
C THR A 91 4.77 4.73 -13.12
N PHE A 92 5.52 5.73 -12.65
CA PHE A 92 6.52 5.59 -11.59
C PHE A 92 5.96 5.87 -10.19
N GLY A 93 4.71 6.32 -10.09
CA GLY A 93 3.97 6.34 -8.83
C GLY A 93 3.28 5.00 -8.59
N PRO A 94 3.24 4.48 -7.35
CA PRO A 94 2.33 3.38 -7.05
C PRO A 94 0.91 3.79 -7.48
N PRO A 95 0.16 2.96 -8.22
CA PRO A 95 -1.18 3.34 -8.64
C PRO A 95 -2.02 3.62 -7.37
N ASP A 96 -2.61 4.81 -7.28
CA ASP A 96 -3.40 5.24 -6.11
C ASP A 96 -4.49 4.21 -5.75
N ASP A 97 -4.99 3.48 -6.76
CA ASP A 97 -5.97 2.39 -6.64
C ASP A 97 -5.50 1.21 -5.78
N GLU A 98 -4.22 0.83 -5.86
CA GLU A 98 -3.66 -0.27 -5.05
C GLU A 98 -3.50 0.14 -3.60
N ARG A 99 -3.06 1.39 -3.36
CA ARG A 99 -2.97 1.95 -2.01
C ARG A 99 -4.35 2.04 -1.37
N GLU A 100 -5.35 2.51 -2.10
CA GLU A 100 -6.72 2.59 -1.60
C GLU A 100 -7.32 1.21 -1.36
N ALA A 101 -7.04 0.22 -2.22
CA ALA A 101 -7.43 -1.17 -2.00
C ALA A 101 -6.81 -1.75 -0.72
N ALA A 102 -5.50 -1.52 -0.49
CA ALA A 102 -4.81 -1.97 0.72
C ALA A 102 -5.41 -1.34 1.99
N LEU A 103 -5.71 -0.03 1.97
CA LEU A 103 -6.35 0.65 3.11
C LEU A 103 -7.77 0.12 3.39
N ARG A 104 -8.56 -0.12 2.33
CA ARG A 104 -9.89 -0.75 2.47
C ARG A 104 -9.79 -2.16 3.06
N TYR A 105 -8.82 -2.93 2.60
CA TYR A 105 -8.55 -4.26 3.14
C TYR A 105 -8.19 -4.19 4.64
N LEU A 106 -7.30 -3.29 5.06
CA LEU A 106 -6.97 -3.11 6.48
C LEU A 106 -8.19 -2.69 7.33
N ALA A 107 -9.07 -1.86 6.79
CA ALA A 107 -10.31 -1.48 7.48
C ALA A 107 -11.27 -2.68 7.66
N GLN A 108 -11.43 -3.50 6.61
CA GLN A 108 -12.22 -4.74 6.67
C GLN A 108 -11.59 -5.77 7.62
N PHE A 109 -10.26 -5.88 7.60
CA PHE A 109 -9.48 -6.72 8.48
C PHE A 109 -9.73 -6.36 9.96
N SER A 110 -9.62 -5.08 10.31
CA SER A 110 -9.92 -4.57 11.65
C SER A 110 -11.35 -4.88 12.07
N ARG A 111 -12.31 -4.74 11.16
CA ARG A 111 -13.71 -5.09 11.44
C ARG A 111 -13.88 -6.57 11.75
N ARG A 112 -13.28 -7.47 10.95
CA ARG A 112 -13.29 -8.92 11.19
C ARG A 112 -12.67 -9.28 12.53
N ALA A 113 -11.60 -8.61 12.94
CA ALA A 113 -10.99 -8.80 14.25
C ALA A 113 -11.95 -8.45 15.39
N LEU A 114 -12.69 -7.35 15.28
CA LEU A 114 -13.71 -6.93 16.27
C LEU A 114 -14.93 -7.86 16.30
N ASP A 115 -15.28 -8.44 15.16
CA ASP A 115 -16.44 -9.31 15.02
C ASP A 115 -16.15 -10.77 15.39
N ALA A 116 -14.89 -11.15 15.65
CA ALA A 116 -14.53 -12.49 16.12
C ALA A 116 -15.26 -12.84 17.43
N ARG A 117 -15.84 -14.04 17.49
CA ARG A 117 -16.61 -14.57 18.63
C ARG A 117 -16.04 -15.87 19.18
N SER A 118 -15.05 -16.46 18.50
CA SER A 118 -14.40 -17.70 18.92
C SER A 118 -12.88 -17.59 18.96
N GLY A 119 -12.25 -18.44 19.77
CA GLY A 119 -10.78 -18.56 19.79
C GLY A 119 -10.19 -18.94 18.42
N GLY A 120 -10.94 -19.69 17.60
CA GLY A 120 -10.54 -20.06 16.24
C GLY A 120 -10.51 -18.87 15.29
N GLU A 121 -11.52 -18.00 15.35
CA GLU A 121 -11.56 -16.75 14.56
C GLU A 121 -10.48 -15.77 15.00
N VAL A 122 -10.24 -15.63 16.31
CA VAL A 122 -9.14 -14.82 16.86
C VAL A 122 -7.78 -15.39 16.39
N ALA A 123 -7.60 -16.71 16.43
CA ALA A 123 -6.36 -17.34 15.95
C ALA A 123 -6.14 -17.13 14.44
N ALA A 124 -7.20 -17.14 13.63
CA ALA A 124 -7.12 -16.87 12.20
C ALA A 124 -6.66 -15.42 11.93
N VAL A 125 -7.25 -14.45 12.62
CA VAL A 125 -6.84 -13.03 12.55
C VAL A 125 -5.38 -12.86 12.95
N LEU A 126 -4.97 -13.41 14.09
CA LEU A 126 -3.58 -13.29 14.56
C LEU A 126 -2.58 -14.02 13.64
N THR A 127 -3.02 -15.09 12.96
CA THR A 127 -2.20 -15.77 11.94
C THR A 127 -1.90 -14.82 10.79
N GLU A 128 -2.90 -14.12 10.25
CA GLU A 128 -2.72 -13.21 9.11
C GLU A 128 -1.89 -11.96 9.46
N ILE A 129 -1.83 -11.57 10.74
CA ILE A 129 -0.96 -10.48 11.21
C ILE A 129 0.50 -10.90 11.27
N ALA A 130 0.77 -12.07 11.85
CA ALA A 130 2.13 -12.53 12.19
C ALA A 130 2.63 -13.68 11.32
N GLU A 131 1.97 -13.96 10.20
CA GLU A 131 2.45 -14.96 9.24
C GLU A 131 3.87 -14.56 8.78
N PRO A 132 4.87 -15.45 8.91
CA PRO A 132 6.28 -15.05 8.85
C PRO A 132 6.73 -14.36 7.55
N ASP A 133 6.16 -14.74 6.41
CA ASP A 133 6.68 -14.34 5.10
C ASP A 133 5.83 -13.26 4.39
N ALA A 134 4.50 -13.30 4.57
CA ALA A 134 3.56 -12.36 3.95
C ALA A 134 2.55 -11.76 4.96
N GLY A 135 2.80 -11.91 6.26
CA GLY A 135 2.00 -11.29 7.30
C GLY A 135 2.11 -9.77 7.29
N LEU A 136 1.05 -9.11 7.78
CA LEU A 136 0.98 -7.64 7.82
C LEU A 136 2.12 -7.02 8.63
N LEU A 137 2.50 -7.65 9.75
CA LEU A 137 3.51 -7.12 10.65
C LEU A 137 4.95 -7.29 10.10
N PRO A 138 5.33 -8.46 9.53
CA PRO A 138 6.58 -8.61 8.79
C PRO A 138 6.74 -7.64 7.61
N LEU A 139 5.69 -7.44 6.80
CA LEU A 139 5.74 -6.48 5.68
C LEU A 139 5.99 -5.04 6.17
N LEU A 140 5.36 -4.64 7.28
CA LEU A 140 5.59 -3.33 7.90
C LEU A 140 7.01 -3.21 8.46
N ARG A 141 7.51 -4.26 9.09
CA ARG A 141 8.90 -4.33 9.58
C ARG A 141 9.89 -4.18 8.44
N GLU A 142 9.69 -4.86 7.32
CA GLU A 142 10.55 -4.77 6.14
C GLU A 142 10.56 -3.35 5.56
N ALA A 143 9.41 -2.71 5.43
CA ALA A 143 9.31 -1.32 4.98
C ALA A 143 10.12 -0.37 5.89
N LEU A 144 10.04 -0.56 7.21
CA LEU A 144 10.80 0.23 8.18
C LEU A 144 12.31 -0.05 8.16
N VAL A 145 12.71 -1.31 7.97
CA VAL A 145 14.13 -1.66 7.79
C VAL A 145 14.68 -1.06 6.50
N GLY A 146 13.92 -1.11 5.41
CA GLY A 146 14.27 -0.44 4.16
C GLY A 146 14.45 1.07 4.33
N ALA A 147 13.52 1.73 5.03
CA ALA A 147 13.60 3.14 5.35
C ALA A 147 14.83 3.46 6.24
N PHE A 148 15.10 2.65 7.27
CA PHE A 148 16.28 2.78 8.12
C PHE A 148 17.59 2.68 7.32
N ILE A 149 17.72 1.67 6.45
CA ILE A 149 18.91 1.49 5.61
C ILE A 149 19.09 2.66 4.65
N GLY A 150 18.01 3.08 3.98
CA GLY A 150 18.03 4.21 3.05
C GLY A 150 18.44 5.52 3.73
N TRP A 151 17.84 5.81 4.88
CA TRP A 151 18.13 7.00 5.66
C TRP A 151 19.56 6.98 6.23
N SER A 152 20.02 5.85 6.75
CA SER A 152 21.39 5.72 7.28
C SER A 152 22.45 6.02 6.21
N ARG A 153 22.27 5.51 4.99
CA ARG A 153 23.15 5.81 3.84
C ARG A 153 23.15 7.31 3.49
N LEU A 154 22.01 7.97 3.58
CA LEU A 154 21.93 9.42 3.35
C LEU A 154 22.65 10.21 4.46
N LEU A 155 22.54 9.78 5.72
CA LEU A 155 23.24 10.43 6.82
C LEU A 155 24.77 10.25 6.73
N GLU A 156 25.25 9.09 6.29
CA GLU A 156 26.68 8.85 6.03
C GLU A 156 27.27 9.82 4.99
N THR A 157 26.48 10.20 3.98
CA THR A 157 26.93 11.13 2.94
C THR A 157 26.85 12.60 3.36
N THR A 158 25.93 12.93 4.27
CA THR A 158 25.67 14.31 4.72
C THR A 158 26.37 14.66 6.04
N GLY A 159 26.85 13.67 6.79
CA GLY A 159 27.49 13.86 8.10
C GLY A 159 26.52 14.31 9.21
N ALA A 160 25.21 14.14 8.99
CA ALA A 160 24.16 14.53 9.93
C ALA A 160 23.95 13.49 11.05
N ASP A 161 23.25 13.89 12.11
CA ASP A 161 23.05 13.08 13.33
C ASP A 161 22.31 11.75 13.06
N PRO A 162 22.89 10.58 13.42
CA PRO A 162 22.28 9.26 13.23
C PRO A 162 21.11 8.95 14.17
N GLN A 163 20.81 9.76 15.17
CA GLN A 163 19.82 9.42 16.21
C GLN A 163 18.44 9.05 15.65
N ALA A 164 17.95 9.77 14.63
CA ALA A 164 16.67 9.46 13.98
C ALA A 164 16.68 8.09 13.26
N ALA A 165 17.81 7.72 12.64
CA ALA A 165 17.98 6.40 12.03
C ALA A 165 17.97 5.30 13.09
N VAL A 166 18.69 5.50 14.20
CA VAL A 166 18.73 4.52 15.31
C VAL A 166 17.33 4.25 15.86
N GLN A 167 16.48 5.28 15.98
CA GLN A 167 15.09 5.13 16.43
C GLN A 167 14.25 4.28 15.46
N LEU A 168 14.46 4.41 14.15
CA LEU A 168 13.80 3.55 13.15
C LEU A 168 14.24 2.09 13.29
N GLY A 169 15.54 1.84 13.50
CA GLY A 169 16.06 0.49 13.76
C GLY A 169 15.48 -0.14 15.03
N GLN A 170 15.37 0.65 16.11
CA GLN A 170 14.73 0.21 17.37
C GLN A 170 13.25 -0.12 17.18
N THR A 171 12.54 0.67 16.36
CA THR A 171 11.13 0.44 16.05
C THR A 171 10.95 -0.87 15.27
N ALA A 172 11.78 -1.12 14.26
CA ALA A 172 11.76 -2.38 13.52
C ALA A 172 12.03 -3.59 14.44
N HIS A 173 12.95 -3.46 15.39
CA HIS A 173 13.21 -4.51 16.37
C HIS A 173 12.04 -4.72 17.36
N ALA A 174 11.34 -3.65 17.75
CA ALA A 174 10.14 -3.76 18.57
C ALA A 174 9.00 -4.50 17.83
N LEU A 175 8.86 -4.29 16.51
CA LEU A 175 7.89 -5.02 15.69
C LEU A 175 8.21 -6.52 15.62
N ALA A 176 9.47 -6.89 15.43
CA ALA A 176 9.88 -8.31 15.46
C ALA A 176 9.49 -8.99 16.79
N ARG A 177 9.70 -8.33 17.93
CA ARG A 177 9.26 -8.87 19.24
C ARG A 177 7.74 -8.94 19.36
N ALA A 178 7.01 -8.02 18.72
CA ALA A 178 5.56 -8.05 18.69
C ALA A 178 5.04 -9.23 17.84
N GLU A 179 5.72 -9.59 16.74
CA GLU A 179 5.41 -10.77 15.92
C GLU A 179 5.44 -12.04 16.79
N ASP A 180 6.52 -12.25 17.55
CA ASP A 180 6.66 -13.40 18.46
C ASP A 180 5.52 -13.46 19.49
N SER A 181 5.20 -12.32 20.10
CA SER A 181 4.13 -12.20 21.09
C SER A 181 2.75 -12.52 20.50
N ILE A 182 2.51 -12.09 19.26
CA ILE A 182 1.26 -12.38 18.53
C ILE A 182 1.15 -13.86 18.21
N LEU A 183 2.24 -14.50 17.77
CA LEU A 183 2.26 -15.95 17.51
C LEU A 183 1.97 -16.77 18.77
N LEU A 184 2.53 -16.36 19.93
CA LEU A 184 2.21 -16.97 21.22
C LEU A 184 0.71 -16.83 21.56
N SER A 185 0.18 -15.61 21.45
CA SER A 185 -1.23 -15.31 21.71
C SER A 185 -2.17 -16.08 20.76
N ARG A 186 -1.77 -16.23 19.50
CA ARG A 186 -2.47 -17.03 18.49
C ARG A 186 -2.55 -18.49 18.89
N ASN A 187 -1.45 -19.06 19.40
CA ASN A 187 -1.42 -20.45 19.85
C ASN A 187 -2.28 -20.66 21.10
N ASP A 188 -2.36 -19.68 22.00
CA ASP A 188 -3.33 -19.69 23.11
C ASP A 188 -4.78 -19.67 22.61
N ALA A 189 -5.11 -18.77 21.68
CA ALA A 189 -6.45 -18.67 21.09
C ALA A 189 -6.86 -19.94 20.34
N ALA A 190 -5.94 -20.59 19.63
CA ALA A 190 -6.20 -21.85 18.96
C ALA A 190 -6.53 -22.97 19.98
N ARG A 191 -5.85 -23.00 21.12
CA ARG A 191 -6.09 -24.00 22.19
C ARG A 191 -7.45 -23.83 22.85
N THR A 192 -7.92 -22.58 23.07
CA THR A 192 -9.25 -22.34 23.64
C THR A 192 -10.37 -22.78 22.71
N ALA A 193 -10.17 -22.71 21.40
CA ALA A 193 -11.13 -23.21 20.41
C ALA A 193 -11.32 -24.73 20.43
N HIS A 194 -10.28 -25.49 20.82
CA HIS A 194 -10.27 -26.95 20.79
C HIS A 194 -10.67 -27.60 22.13
N ARG A 195 -11.02 -26.82 23.15
CA ARG A 195 -11.39 -27.38 24.46
C ARG A 195 -12.74 -28.10 24.36
N PRO A 196 -12.80 -29.43 24.54
CA PRO A 196 -14.07 -30.14 24.56
C PRO A 196 -14.91 -29.62 25.74
N ALA A 197 -16.23 -29.52 25.56
CA ALA A 197 -17.14 -29.25 26.67
C ALA A 197 -16.87 -30.25 27.81
N PRO A 198 -16.89 -29.83 29.09
CA PRO A 198 -16.74 -30.75 30.20
C PRO A 198 -17.77 -31.86 30.05
N ALA A 199 -17.32 -33.11 30.04
CA ALA A 199 -18.21 -34.26 29.97
C ALA A 199 -19.18 -34.15 31.15
N THR A 200 -20.46 -33.94 30.85
CA THR A 200 -21.52 -34.07 31.84
C THR A 200 -21.51 -35.52 32.28
N THR A 201 -20.97 -35.78 33.47
CA THR A 201 -21.08 -37.08 34.12
C THR A 201 -22.57 -37.36 34.32
N LEU A 202 -23.16 -38.17 33.45
CA LEU A 202 -24.51 -38.69 33.67
C LEU A 202 -24.52 -39.44 35.00
N PRO A 203 -25.50 -39.22 35.89
CA PRO A 203 -25.60 -39.98 37.12
C PRO A 203 -25.73 -41.47 36.80
N SER A 204 -24.88 -42.27 37.42
CA SER A 204 -24.87 -43.72 37.32
C SER A 204 -26.29 -44.26 37.59
N PRO A 205 -26.85 -45.15 36.74
CA PRO A 205 -28.17 -45.71 37.00
C PRO A 205 -28.13 -46.48 38.33
N ALA A 206 -29.05 -46.13 39.23
CA ALA A 206 -29.22 -46.77 40.52
C ALA A 206 -29.40 -48.29 40.32
N GLN A 207 -28.56 -49.08 40.99
CA GLN A 207 -28.74 -50.53 41.03
C GLN A 207 -30.07 -50.85 41.73
N PRO A 208 -30.93 -51.71 41.16
CA PRO A 208 -32.15 -52.15 41.84
C PRO A 208 -31.78 -53.04 43.03
N SER A 209 -32.21 -52.63 44.21
CA SER A 209 -32.13 -53.40 45.46
C SER A 209 -32.81 -54.76 45.29
N ALA A 210 -32.08 -55.85 45.56
CA ALA A 210 -32.62 -57.20 45.56
C ALA A 210 -33.64 -57.40 46.70
N PRO A 211 -34.79 -58.06 46.46
CA PRO A 211 -35.73 -58.37 47.52
C PRO A 211 -35.19 -59.51 48.40
N MET A 212 -35.15 -59.28 49.70
CA MET A 212 -34.91 -60.31 50.70
C MET A 212 -36.04 -61.36 50.65
N SER A 213 -35.70 -62.56 50.18
CA SER A 213 -36.50 -63.75 50.42
C SER A 213 -35.96 -64.45 51.67
N ARG A 214 -36.73 -64.47 52.76
CA ARG A 214 -36.59 -65.50 53.79
C ARG A 214 -37.94 -66.14 54.06
N HIS A 215 -38.02 -67.40 53.65
CA HIS A 215 -39.08 -68.33 54.00
C HIS A 215 -39.09 -68.62 55.50
N ARG A 216 -40.32 -68.69 56.01
CA ARG A 216 -40.90 -69.60 57.02
C ARG A 216 -39.96 -70.45 57.87
#